data_AF-A0A0G4Q9J1-F1
#
_entry.id   AF-A0A0G4Q9J1-F1
#
_cell.length_a   1.000
_cell.length_b   1.000
_cell.length_c   1.000
_cell.angle_alpha   90.00
_cell.angle_beta   90.00
_cell.angle_gamma   90.00
#
_symmetry.space_group_name_H-M   'P 1'
#
loop_
_entity.id
_entity.type
_entity.pdbx_description
1 polymer ?
#
loop_
_entity_poly.entity_id
_entity_poly.type
_entity_poly.pdbx_seq_one_letter_code
_entity_poly.pdbx_strand_id
1 'polypeptide(L)'
;MTWSLLLILALVIFLLRYFFLEPAIPVKLPSVIRQALGYSAPCLLTAICAPIVLLEKGEFKGILDNPYLWGTLLCVGLALKIRNTLMVVLLTLVGFYLLNGLLN
;
A
#
# COMPACT_ATOMS: atom_id res chain seq x y z
N MET A 1 -1.24 11.83 -23.73
CA MET A 1 -0.06 11.51 -22.89
C MET A 1 1.16 11.55 -23.80
N THR A 2 1.84 12.69 -23.84
CA THR A 2 2.92 12.95 -24.80
C THR A 2 4.21 12.26 -24.33
N TRP A 3 4.98 11.65 -25.24
CA TRP A 3 6.26 11.01 -24.93
C TRP A 3 7.22 11.92 -24.13
N SER A 4 7.13 13.23 -24.33
CA SER A 4 7.87 14.24 -23.56
C SER A 4 7.55 14.22 -22.06
N LEU A 5 6.28 14.04 -21.67
CA LEU A 5 5.89 13.99 -20.26
C LEU A 5 6.49 12.78 -19.54
N LEU A 6 6.54 11.62 -20.19
CA LEU A 6 7.17 10.42 -19.63
C LEU A 6 8.67 10.62 -19.42
N LEU A 7 9.34 11.23 -20.40
CA LEU A 7 10.78 11.48 -20.34
C LEU A 7 11.13 12.48 -19.24
N ILE A 8 10.35 13.56 -19.12
CA ILE A 8 10.50 14.55 -18.05
C ILE A 8 10.25 13.90 -16.68
N LEU A 9 9.17 13.13 -16.52
CA LEU A 9 8.85 12.49 -15.24
C LEU A 9 9.92 11.46 -14.85
N ALA A 10 10.39 10.66 -15.79
CA ALA A 10 11.48 9.71 -15.57
C ALA A 10 12.75 10.42 -15.12
N LEU A 11 13.12 11.52 -15.78
CA LEU A 11 14.30 12.32 -15.44
C LEU A 11 14.17 12.93 -14.04
N VAL A 12 13.00 13.48 -13.69
CA VAL A 12 12.73 14.04 -12.35
C VAL A 12 12.86 12.97 -11.26
N ILE A 13 12.24 11.78 -11.44
CA ILE A 13 12.32 10.68 -10.47
C ILE A 13 13.77 10.19 -10.33
N PHE A 14 14.49 10.09 -11.44
CA PHE A 14 15.89 9.66 -11.47
C PHE A 14 16.77 10.63 -10.68
N LEU A 15 16.61 11.94 -10.91
CA LEU A 15 17.32 12.99 -10.17
C LEU A 15 16.99 12.96 -8.68
N LEU A 16 15.71 12.90 -8.30
CA LEU A 16 15.28 12.81 -6.89
C LEU A 16 15.91 11.61 -6.18
N ARG A 17 16.00 10.47 -6.87
CA ARG A 17 16.57 9.24 -6.31
C ARG A 17 18.09 9.30 -6.21
N TYR A 18 18.76 9.78 -7.26
CA TYR A 18 20.23 9.87 -7.30
C TYR A 18 20.78 10.95 -6.37
N PHE A 19 20.09 12.09 -6.26
CA PHE A 19 20.44 13.16 -5.32
C PHE A 19 20.43 12.67 -3.86
N PHE A 20 19.54 11.71 -3.54
CA PHE A 20 19.47 11.09 -2.22
C PHE A 20 20.43 9.90 -2.03
N LEU A 21 20.99 9.36 -3.11
CA LEU A 21 21.92 8.22 -3.10
C LEU A 21 23.38 8.64 -2.89
N GLU A 22 23.70 9.92 -3.05
CA GLU A 22 25.06 10.45 -2.92
C GLU A 22 25.48 10.44 -1.43
N PRO A 23 26.33 9.49 -0.97
CA PRO A 23 26.63 9.31 0.45
C PRO A 23 27.54 10.40 1.03
N ALA A 24 28.04 11.29 0.17
CA ALA A 24 29.11 12.25 0.45
C ALA A 24 28.61 13.67 0.72
N ILE A 25 27.29 13.94 0.61
CA ILE A 25 26.75 15.24 1.00
C ILE A 25 26.50 15.21 2.51
N PRO A 26 27.20 16.00 3.34
CA PRO A 26 27.04 16.02 4.80
C PRO A 26 25.74 16.74 5.19
N VAL A 27 24.61 16.39 4.56
CA VAL A 27 23.29 16.88 4.94
C VAL A 27 22.93 16.15 6.24
N LYS A 28 23.24 16.79 7.37
CA LYS A 28 22.75 16.35 8.68
C LYS A 28 21.23 16.59 8.72
N LEU A 29 20.48 15.68 8.11
CA LEU A 29 19.04 15.63 8.28
C LEU A 29 18.77 15.46 9.78
N PRO A 30 17.96 16.34 10.40
CA PRO A 30 17.57 16.17 11.79
C PRO A 30 16.91 14.79 11.94
N SER A 31 17.16 14.14 13.08
CA SER A 31 16.70 12.78 13.37
C SER A 31 15.22 12.55 13.04
N VAL A 32 14.39 13.57 13.29
CA VAL A 32 12.96 13.60 12.98
C VAL A 32 12.67 13.40 11.49
N ILE A 33 13.38 14.10 10.59
CA ILE A 33 13.15 14.01 9.14
C ILE A 33 13.61 12.64 8.63
N ARG A 34 14.77 12.15 9.10
CA ARG A 34 15.25 10.82 8.73
C ARG A 34 14.27 9.71 9.16
N GLN A 35 13.70 9.84 10.35
CA GLN A 35 12.70 8.90 10.84
C GLN A 35 11.38 9.01 10.07
N ALA A 36 10.91 10.23 9.77
CA ALA A 36 9.72 10.46 8.95
C ALA A 36 9.84 9.86 7.54
N LEU A 37 11.01 10.00 6.88
CA LEU A 37 11.27 9.38 5.57
C LEU A 37 11.27 7.85 5.65
N GLY A 38 11.81 7.26 6.74
CA GLY A 38 11.77 5.81 6.95
C GLY A 38 10.35 5.24 7.05
N TYR A 39 9.40 6.03 7.58
CA TYR A 39 7.98 5.67 7.68
C TYR A 39 7.15 6.01 6.42
N SER A 40 7.76 6.56 5.37
CA SER A 40 7.04 6.93 4.15
C SER A 40 6.44 5.73 3.43
N ALA A 41 7.20 4.63 3.28
CA ALA A 41 6.73 3.43 2.58
C ALA A 41 5.49 2.79 3.22
N PRO A 42 5.46 2.47 4.54
CA PRO A 42 4.26 1.91 5.17
C PRO A 42 3.08 2.90 5.14
N CYS A 43 3.32 4.20 5.31
CA CYS A 43 2.28 5.22 5.24
C CYS A 43 1.63 5.28 3.85
N LEU A 44 2.44 5.30 2.79
CA LEU A 44 1.96 5.31 1.41
C LEU A 44 1.11 4.06 1.11
N LEU A 45 1.57 2.88 1.53
CA LEU A 45 0.81 1.64 1.37
C LEU A 45 -0.54 1.72 2.06
N THR A 46 -0.59 2.21 3.30
CA THR A 46 -1.87 2.39 4.02
C THR A 46 -2.79 3.40 3.32
N ALA A 47 -2.24 4.50 2.80
CA ALA A 47 -3.00 5.52 2.10
C ALA A 47 -3.59 5.02 0.77
N ILE A 48 -2.92 4.07 0.10
CA ILE A 48 -3.42 3.45 -1.13
C ILE A 48 -4.42 2.34 -0.79
N CYS A 49 -4.15 1.48 0.20
CA CYS A 49 -5.02 0.36 0.55
C CYS A 49 -6.36 0.79 1.17
N ALA A 50 -6.37 1.82 2.03
CA ALA A 50 -7.58 2.27 2.70
C ALA A 50 -8.75 2.62 1.74
N PRO A 51 -8.58 3.48 0.72
CA PRO A 51 -9.66 3.78 -0.21
C PRO A 51 -10.05 2.56 -1.06
N ILE A 52 -9.11 1.69 -1.43
CA ILE A 52 -9.41 0.48 -2.21
C ILE A 52 -10.39 -0.43 -1.47
N VAL A 53 -10.25 -0.51 -0.15
CA VAL A 53 -11.07 -1.39 0.69
C VAL A 53 -12.42 -0.76 1.05
N LEU A 54 -12.46 0.56 1.28
CA LEU A 54 -13.67 1.26 1.72
C LEU A 54 -14.55 1.80 0.58
N LEU A 55 -13.95 2.13 -0.57
CA LEU A 55 -14.64 2.78 -1.70
C LEU A 55 -14.71 1.81 -2.89
N GLU A 56 -15.80 1.06 -3.01
CA GLU A 56 -16.11 0.36 -4.25
C GLU A 56 -16.76 1.34 -5.24
N LYS A 57 -16.09 1.60 -6.37
CA LYS A 57 -16.63 2.42 -7.48
C LYS A 57 -17.13 3.82 -7.06
N GLY A 58 -16.54 4.41 -6.02
CA GLY A 58 -16.87 5.77 -5.58
C GLY A 58 -18.14 5.90 -4.74
N GLU A 59 -18.83 4.80 -4.44
CA GLU A 59 -19.95 4.79 -3.50
C GLU A 59 -19.60 4.01 -2.23
N PHE A 60 -19.94 4.58 -1.07
CA PHE A 60 -19.92 3.85 0.19
C PHE A 60 -21.09 2.86 0.20
N LYS A 61 -20.89 1.67 -0.37
CA LYS A 61 -21.81 0.56 -0.15
C LYS A 61 -21.79 0.17 1.34
N GLY A 62 -22.95 -0.23 1.87
CA GLY A 62 -23.15 -0.53 3.29
C GLY A 62 -22.07 -1.45 3.87
N ILE A 63 -21.65 -1.16 5.09
CA ILE A 63 -20.53 -1.81 5.81
C ILE A 63 -20.69 -3.34 5.89
N LEU A 64 -21.93 -3.85 5.87
CA LEU A 64 -22.20 -5.29 6.00
C LEU A 64 -22.18 -6.08 4.67
N ASP A 65 -22.39 -5.42 3.52
CA ASP A 65 -22.57 -6.11 2.22
C ASP A 65 -21.32 -6.10 1.35
N ASN A 66 -20.21 -5.53 1.84
CA ASN A 66 -18.97 -5.42 1.08
C ASN A 66 -18.02 -6.60 1.40
N PRO A 67 -17.84 -7.57 0.47
CA PRO A 67 -16.93 -8.69 0.67
C PRO A 67 -15.47 -8.23 0.87
N TYR A 68 -15.09 -7.06 0.33
CA TYR A 68 -13.77 -6.47 0.50
C TYR A 68 -13.47 -6.03 1.95
N LEU A 69 -14.47 -5.53 2.69
CA LEU A 69 -14.28 -5.14 4.09
C LEU A 69 -14.02 -6.37 4.97
N TRP A 70 -14.83 -7.41 4.81
CA TRP A 70 -14.67 -8.68 5.52
C TRP A 70 -13.36 -9.37 5.16
N GLY A 71 -12.99 -9.39 3.87
CA GLY A 71 -11.70 -9.93 3.42
C GLY A 71 -10.51 -9.20 4.03
N THR A 72 -10.58 -7.87 4.15
CA THR A 72 -9.52 -7.06 4.76
C THR A 72 -9.40 -7.32 6.26
N LEU A 73 -10.53 -7.41 6.96
CA LEU A 73 -10.56 -7.66 8.41
C LEU A 73 -10.01 -9.06 8.74
N LEU A 74 -10.39 -10.05 7.93
CA LEU A 74 -9.84 -11.41 7.99
C LEU A 74 -8.33 -11.39 7.72
N CYS A 75 -7.89 -10.64 6.71
CA CYS A 75 -6.47 -10.49 6.38
C CYS A 75 -5.65 -9.90 7.51
N VAL A 76 -6.11 -8.81 8.12
CA VAL A 76 -5.45 -8.20 9.28
C VAL A 76 -5.39 -9.19 10.45
N GLY A 77 -6.48 -9.90 10.73
CA GLY A 77 -6.52 -10.90 11.81
C GLY A 77 -5.53 -12.05 11.61
N LEU A 78 -5.43 -12.57 10.39
CA LEU A 78 -4.47 -13.63 10.06
C LEU A 78 -3.03 -13.14 10.04
N ALA A 79 -2.78 -11.93 9.54
CA ALA A 79 -1.45 -11.32 9.52
C ALA A 79 -0.88 -11.10 10.92
N LEU A 80 -1.73 -10.80 11.90
CA LEU A 80 -1.30 -10.67 13.30
C LEU A 80 -0.99 -12.01 13.97
N LYS A 81 -1.66 -13.09 13.54
CA LYS A 81 -1.53 -14.42 14.17
C LYS A 81 -0.43 -15.29 13.57
N ILE A 82 -0.15 -15.15 12.27
CA ILE A 82 0.74 -16.05 11.53
C ILE A 82 2.05 -15.32 11.20
N ARG A 83 3.19 -15.86 11.64
CA ARG A 83 4.52 -15.30 11.38
C ARG A 83 5.00 -15.49 9.93
N ASN A 84 4.39 -16.42 9.19
CA ASN A 84 4.72 -16.71 7.79
C ASN A 84 3.83 -15.93 6.82
N THR A 85 4.39 -14.90 6.19
CA THR A 85 3.68 -14.00 5.26
C THR A 85 3.07 -14.71 4.06
N LEU A 86 3.76 -15.73 3.51
CA LEU A 86 3.25 -16.50 2.36
C LEU A 86 1.97 -17.27 2.72
N MET A 87 1.94 -17.88 3.90
CA MET A 87 0.75 -18.59 4.38
C MET A 87 -0.40 -17.62 4.63
N VAL A 88 -0.13 -16.44 5.19
CA VAL A 88 -1.17 -15.40 5.37
C VAL A 88 -1.79 -15.04 4.03
N VAL A 89 -0.96 -14.71 3.03
CA VAL A 89 -1.46 -14.30 1.71
C VAL A 89 -2.29 -15.41 1.07
N LEU A 90 -1.84 -16.67 1.09
CA LEU A 90 -2.62 -17.77 0.54
C LEU A 90 -3.97 -17.97 1.26
N LEU A 91 -3.96 -17.94 2.58
CA LEU A 91 -5.14 -18.22 3.40
C LEU A 91 -6.17 -17.10 3.29
N THR A 92 -5.73 -15.85 3.18
CA THR A 92 -6.61 -14.69 2.96
C THR A 92 -7.18 -14.66 1.56
N LEU A 93 -6.40 -15.07 0.55
CA LEU A 93 -6.86 -15.15 -0.84
C LEU A 93 -7.96 -16.21 -0.99
N VAL A 94 -7.75 -17.40 -0.41
CA VAL A 94 -8.76 -18.46 -0.36
C VAL A 94 -10.01 -18.00 0.40
N GLY A 95 -9.82 -17.36 1.56
CA GLY A 95 -10.92 -16.80 2.35
C GLY A 95 -11.73 -15.75 1.61
N PHE A 96 -11.06 -14.85 0.88
CA PHE A 96 -11.72 -13.83 0.05
C PHE A 96 -12.51 -14.44 -1.10
N TYR A 97 -11.94 -15.42 -1.82
CA TYR A 97 -12.66 -16.11 -2.90
C TYR A 97 -13.89 -16.87 -2.40
N LEU A 98 -13.80 -17.51 -1.23
CA LEU A 98 -14.95 -18.16 -0.60
C LEU A 98 -16.04 -17.17 -0.19
N LEU A 99 -15.66 -16.03 0.41
CA LEU A 99 -16.61 -14.97 0.77
C LEU A 99 -17.29 -14.37 -0.46
N ASN A 100 -16.52 -14.08 -1.52
CA ASN A 100 -17.07 -13.55 -2.77
C ASN A 100 -17.98 -14.56 -3.49
N GLY A 101 -17.66 -15.86 -3.43
CA GLY A 101 -18.50 -16.91 -4.01
C GLY A 101 -19.75 -17.24 -3.20
N LEU A 102 -19.82 -16.85 -1.92
CA LEU A 102 -21.00 -17.04 -1.07
C LEU A 102 -21.97 -15.83 -1.11
N LEU A 103 -21.45 -14.63 -1.37
CA LEU A 103 -22.23 -13.38 -1.40
C LEU A 103 -22.78 -12.99 -2.80
N ASN A 104 -22.37 -13.69 -3.86
CA ASN A 104 -22.80 -13.45 -5.24
C ASN A 104 -23.71 -14.58 -5.75
#